data_AF-A0A2P8GXB0-F1
#
_entry.id   AF-A0A2P8GXB0-F1
#
_cell.length_a   1.000
_cell.length_b   1.000
_cell.length_c   1.000
_cell.angle_alpha   90.00
_cell.angle_beta   90.00
_cell.angle_gamma   90.00
#
_symmetry.space_group_name_H-M   'P 1'
#
loop_
_entity.id
_entity.type
_entity.pdbx_description
1 polymer ?
#
loop_
_entity_poly.entity_id
_entity_poly.type
_entity_poly.pdbx_seq_one_letter_code
_entity_poly.pdbx_strand_id
1 'polypeptide(L)'
;MGRRVAVRGKQSRRRTARVPLLAVIAGGVVLSLGVAACAATTRSHRGVNGADSSALSTSAPLSFSPEPPRARDAPSETLTPAPPASADPVPSGSDPSEPVSPEPGSSEPVSPEPESSEPASSDRAADGRTPSGEPGDSSDESDPAVLTTEDERTLRLYFEDTWSSMDAMLVAETGLVADHIGTDLRTPAPYTSPTNIGGYLWSVVAARDLGVITADDATARFRATLSTLSTLERHGPSGMFYNWYSPQTGAKLTVWPDDDETITPFLSSVDSGWLAAALRIVAAADPAVAHDAIALSTSMDFSWFLDEDAAGGAGLTRVGFWEQRPGDECSEIDGEVFSTCSSYNTIATEARIVAYVGIANGQIPETTYVAPSRTGPVAVSGAGWMKASSGTTRDYDGVSVLESTYTYDGMSVVPSWGGSMFEELMPDLFVPEEEWGSRSWALNHAALVSAQKSQAVGGAGEGYWGFSPAADPAGGYGEFGVDGLSIRSTLAAAGLTGSAAGSTDPRRPGTPERGGSSTTSDRVVTPHASFLALPYDARGALDNLERLANDFDMYGAGGFADAVDVDSGRVAQTYLSLDQSMIIAAIGNALGDDLLKGYFVDDAFEEQVRPLVEQQVFGTTLG
;
A
#
# COMPACT_ATOMS: atom_id res chain seq x y z
N MET A 1 -45.90 -13.38 12.39
CA MET A 1 -46.53 -13.03 11.10
C MET A 1 -45.42 -12.46 10.22
N GLY A 2 -44.81 -13.29 9.36
CA GLY A 2 -43.59 -12.94 8.63
C GLY A 2 -43.86 -12.26 7.28
N ARG A 3 -42.99 -11.30 6.92
CA ARG A 3 -42.76 -10.78 5.56
C ARG A 3 -41.24 -10.61 5.44
N ARG A 4 -40.51 -11.62 4.93
CA ARG A 4 -40.06 -11.79 3.53
C ARG A 4 -39.50 -10.51 2.91
N VAL A 5 -38.20 -10.30 3.12
CA VAL A 5 -37.31 -9.47 2.28
C VAL A 5 -36.90 -10.32 1.07
N ALA A 6 -37.05 -9.77 -0.12
CA ALA A 6 -36.73 -10.44 -1.38
C ALA A 6 -35.25 -10.22 -1.73
N VAL A 7 -34.48 -11.28 -1.65
CA VAL A 7 -33.11 -11.38 -2.21
C VAL A 7 -33.23 -11.53 -3.72
N ARG A 8 -32.64 -10.61 -4.49
CA ARG A 8 -32.56 -10.71 -5.96
C ARG A 8 -31.28 -11.47 -6.31
N GLY A 9 -31.44 -12.71 -6.78
CA GLY A 9 -30.35 -13.60 -7.12
C GLY A 9 -29.60 -13.22 -8.40
N LYS A 10 -28.27 -13.31 -8.33
CA LYS A 10 -27.32 -13.33 -9.45
C LYS A 10 -27.70 -14.44 -10.45
N GLN A 11 -27.86 -14.12 -11.72
CA GLN A 11 -27.94 -15.11 -12.80
C GLN A 11 -26.56 -15.33 -13.41
N SER A 12 -26.04 -16.54 -13.24
CA SER A 12 -24.84 -17.03 -13.91
C SER A 12 -25.10 -17.22 -15.42
N ARG A 13 -24.19 -16.73 -16.26
CA ARG A 13 -24.17 -17.07 -17.69
C ARG A 13 -23.13 -18.16 -17.93
N ARG A 14 -23.62 -19.39 -18.10
CA ARG A 14 -22.86 -20.52 -18.63
C ARG A 14 -22.57 -20.35 -20.12
N ARG A 15 -21.31 -20.54 -20.50
CA ARG A 15 -20.83 -20.77 -21.87
C ARG A 15 -21.57 -21.97 -22.50
N THR A 16 -22.00 -21.82 -23.74
CA THR A 16 -22.23 -22.96 -24.64
C THR A 16 -21.67 -22.67 -26.02
N ALA A 17 -20.74 -23.53 -26.45
CA ALA A 17 -20.19 -23.59 -27.79
C ALA A 17 -21.23 -24.14 -28.78
N ARG A 18 -21.21 -23.66 -30.04
CA ARG A 18 -21.52 -24.42 -31.25
C ARG A 18 -21.20 -23.63 -32.53
N VAL A 19 -20.30 -24.20 -33.32
CA VAL A 19 -20.08 -24.09 -34.79
C VAL A 19 -20.15 -25.57 -35.26
N PRO A 20 -20.61 -26.00 -36.46
CA PRO A 20 -20.33 -25.40 -37.79
C PRO A 20 -21.43 -25.50 -38.88
N LEU A 21 -21.25 -24.78 -40.00
CA LEU A 21 -21.22 -25.39 -41.35
C LEU A 21 -20.64 -24.45 -42.43
N LEU A 22 -19.84 -25.06 -43.30
CA LEU A 22 -19.19 -24.58 -44.52
C LEU A 22 -20.14 -24.22 -45.68
N ALA A 23 -19.64 -23.38 -46.60
CA ALA A 23 -19.47 -23.59 -48.07
C ALA A 23 -19.86 -22.33 -48.89
N VAL A 24 -19.24 -21.89 -50.00
CA VAL A 24 -18.03 -22.22 -50.79
C VAL A 24 -17.95 -21.19 -51.95
N ILE A 25 -16.72 -20.74 -52.28
CA ILE A 25 -16.12 -20.35 -53.59
C ILE A 25 -16.69 -19.20 -54.46
N ALA A 26 -15.84 -18.19 -54.70
CA ALA A 26 -15.23 -17.78 -56.00
C ALA A 26 -14.47 -16.45 -55.75
N GLY A 27 -13.21 -16.18 -56.11
CA GLY A 27 -12.37 -16.61 -57.23
C GLY A 27 -11.90 -15.34 -57.95
N GLY A 28 -10.58 -15.03 -57.97
CA GLY A 28 -10.06 -13.90 -58.75
C GLY A 28 -8.63 -13.46 -58.41
N VAL A 29 -7.69 -13.86 -59.27
CA VAL A 29 -6.23 -13.59 -59.28
C VAL A 29 -5.90 -12.30 -60.06
N VAL A 30 -4.74 -11.67 -59.77
CA VAL A 30 -3.71 -11.06 -60.67
C VAL A 30 -2.98 -9.91 -59.92
N LEU A 31 -1.73 -10.05 -59.43
CA LEU A 31 -0.39 -9.95 -60.06
C LEU A 31 0.06 -8.53 -60.49
N SER A 32 1.15 -8.02 -59.89
CA SER A 32 2.32 -7.26 -60.47
C SER A 32 3.03 -6.45 -59.34
N LEU A 33 4.28 -6.68 -58.87
CA LEU A 33 5.67 -6.59 -59.41
C LEU A 33 6.28 -5.17 -59.58
N GLY A 34 7.48 -4.99 -58.97
CA GLY A 34 8.52 -3.97 -59.24
C GLY A 34 9.01 -3.26 -57.95
N VAL A 35 10.12 -3.57 -57.26
CA VAL A 35 11.58 -3.70 -57.56
C VAL A 35 12.30 -2.38 -57.92
N ALA A 36 13.23 -1.96 -57.03
CA ALA A 36 14.60 -1.42 -57.23
C ALA A 36 14.92 -0.41 -56.08
N ALA A 37 15.88 -0.55 -55.17
CA ALA A 37 17.32 -0.92 -55.17
C ALA A 37 18.27 0.14 -55.76
N CYS A 38 19.11 0.73 -54.88
CA CYS A 38 20.53 1.17 -55.05
C CYS A 38 20.89 2.03 -53.80
N ALA A 39 21.81 1.72 -52.88
CA ALA A 39 23.19 1.20 -52.89
C ALA A 39 24.27 2.20 -53.39
N ALA A 40 25.09 2.71 -52.45
CA ALA A 40 26.53 3.00 -52.57
C ALA A 40 27.09 3.35 -51.15
N THR A 41 27.83 2.51 -50.41
CA THR A 41 29.26 2.11 -50.44
C THR A 41 30.30 3.25 -50.46
N THR A 42 31.17 3.28 -49.42
CA THR A 42 32.64 2.98 -49.43
C THR A 42 33.21 3.10 -48.00
N ARG A 43 33.77 2.04 -47.37
CA ARG A 43 35.20 1.56 -47.32
C ARG A 43 36.19 2.58 -46.72
N SER A 44 37.23 2.28 -45.92
CA SER A 44 38.04 1.09 -45.55
C SER A 44 39.03 1.53 -44.44
N HIS A 45 39.39 0.76 -43.39
CA HIS A 45 40.59 -0.11 -43.27
C HIS A 45 40.62 -0.66 -41.81
N ARG A 46 40.80 -1.95 -41.45
CA ARG A 46 41.76 -3.06 -41.71
C ARG A 46 42.76 -3.27 -40.55
N GLY A 47 42.80 -4.52 -40.04
CA GLY A 47 43.86 -5.11 -39.21
C GLY A 47 43.28 -6.00 -38.08
N VAL A 48 43.05 -7.32 -38.17
CA VAL A 48 43.79 -8.54 -38.61
C VAL A 48 44.33 -9.36 -37.42
N ASN A 49 44.08 -10.68 -37.50
CA ASN A 49 44.54 -11.86 -36.73
C ASN A 49 43.63 -12.31 -35.57
N GLY A 50 43.15 -13.56 -35.48
CA GLY A 50 43.35 -14.76 -36.28
C GLY A 50 43.21 -16.03 -35.41
N ALA A 51 42.74 -17.13 -36.02
CA ALA A 51 42.74 -18.54 -35.56
C ALA A 51 41.68 -18.94 -34.52
N ASP A 52 40.99 -20.09 -34.59
CA ASP A 52 40.83 -21.11 -35.63
C ASP A 52 39.64 -22.05 -35.27
N SER A 53 38.92 -22.51 -36.30
CA SER A 53 38.32 -23.86 -36.52
C SER A 53 37.72 -24.65 -35.33
N SER A 54 36.40 -24.90 -35.26
CA SER A 54 35.55 -25.86 -36.03
C SER A 54 35.25 -27.17 -35.29
N ALA A 55 33.97 -27.49 -35.08
CA ALA A 55 33.37 -28.81 -35.33
C ALA A 55 31.85 -28.80 -35.09
N LEU A 56 31.10 -29.09 -36.15
CA LEU A 56 29.69 -29.48 -36.14
C LEU A 56 29.53 -30.92 -35.64
N SER A 57 28.49 -31.22 -34.85
CA SER A 57 27.69 -32.44 -35.05
C SER A 57 26.34 -32.36 -34.34
N THR A 58 25.30 -32.60 -35.13
CA THR A 58 23.88 -32.75 -34.79
C THR A 58 23.55 -34.15 -34.26
N SER A 59 22.73 -34.27 -33.20
CA SER A 59 21.69 -35.31 -33.05
C SER A 59 20.95 -35.21 -31.72
N ALA A 60 19.62 -35.07 -31.76
CA ALA A 60 18.65 -35.30 -30.68
C ALA A 60 18.01 -36.70 -30.84
N PRO A 61 17.02 -37.14 -30.01
CA PRO A 61 16.82 -37.02 -28.56
C PRO A 61 16.76 -38.43 -27.90
N LEU A 62 16.91 -38.53 -26.57
CA LEU A 62 16.50 -39.73 -25.82
C LEU A 62 15.78 -39.34 -24.53
N SER A 63 14.57 -39.87 -24.42
CA SER A 63 13.62 -39.74 -23.31
C SER A 63 13.91 -40.82 -22.27
N PHE A 64 14.00 -40.48 -20.99
CA PHE A 64 13.83 -41.41 -19.85
C PHE A 64 13.52 -40.63 -18.56
N SER A 65 12.32 -40.83 -18.02
CA SER A 65 12.00 -40.75 -16.58
C SER A 65 11.90 -42.21 -16.07
N PRO A 66 12.16 -42.53 -14.78
CA PRO A 66 11.20 -42.24 -13.70
C PRO A 66 11.74 -42.03 -12.25
N GLU A 67 10.89 -41.40 -11.44
CA GLU A 67 10.61 -41.59 -9.99
C GLU A 67 11.49 -41.01 -8.85
N PRO A 68 10.87 -40.72 -7.66
CA PRO A 68 11.26 -39.65 -6.72
C PRO A 68 12.11 -40.15 -5.53
N PRO A 69 12.74 -39.25 -4.74
CA PRO A 69 13.54 -39.67 -3.59
C PRO A 69 12.66 -40.01 -2.38
N ARG A 70 12.86 -41.21 -1.83
CA ARG A 70 12.37 -41.64 -0.51
C ARG A 70 13.26 -41.12 0.62
N ALA A 71 12.60 -40.91 1.77
CA ALA A 71 13.11 -40.64 3.10
C ALA A 71 14.37 -41.45 3.49
N ARG A 72 15.26 -40.81 4.25
CA ARG A 72 16.37 -41.47 4.95
C ARG A 72 16.12 -41.39 6.46
N ASP A 73 15.82 -42.56 7.03
CA ASP A 73 15.88 -42.81 8.47
C ASP A 73 17.35 -42.83 8.95
N ALA A 74 17.53 -42.32 10.17
CA ALA A 74 18.77 -42.24 10.93
C ALA A 74 19.25 -43.60 11.46
N PRO A 75 20.50 -43.69 11.96
CA PRO A 75 20.85 -44.56 13.07
C PRO A 75 20.95 -43.75 14.36
N SER A 76 20.21 -44.19 15.38
CA SER A 76 20.26 -43.72 16.75
C SER A 76 21.52 -44.21 17.47
N GLU A 77 22.26 -43.32 18.11
CA GLU A 77 22.98 -43.63 19.35
C GLU A 77 22.71 -42.53 20.39
N THR A 78 22.17 -42.99 21.51
CA THR A 78 21.75 -42.27 22.70
C THR A 78 22.92 -41.70 23.50
N LEU A 79 22.87 -40.41 23.82
CA LEU A 79 23.59 -39.82 24.96
C LEU A 79 22.68 -38.82 25.70
N THR A 80 22.33 -39.20 26.92
CA THR A 80 21.54 -38.44 27.89
C THR A 80 22.30 -37.19 28.36
N PRO A 81 21.68 -36.00 28.45
CA PRO A 81 22.31 -34.87 29.14
C PRO A 81 22.01 -34.89 30.64
N ALA A 82 23.09 -34.73 31.42
CA ALA A 82 23.09 -34.48 32.86
C ALA A 82 22.83 -32.96 33.14
N PRO A 83 22.37 -32.60 34.36
CA PRO A 83 21.77 -31.29 34.65
C PRO A 83 22.82 -30.16 34.79
N PRO A 84 22.40 -28.88 34.69
CA PRO A 84 23.32 -27.76 34.77
C PRO A 84 23.90 -27.58 36.18
N ALA A 85 25.22 -27.33 36.21
CA ALA A 85 25.97 -27.05 37.41
C ALA A 85 25.65 -25.65 37.95
N SER A 86 25.27 -25.63 39.22
CA SER A 86 25.19 -24.53 40.16
C SER A 86 26.51 -23.74 40.25
N ALA A 87 26.40 -22.40 40.22
CA ALA A 87 27.38 -21.52 40.83
C ALA A 87 26.67 -20.71 41.92
N ASP A 88 27.21 -20.82 43.13
CA ASP A 88 26.76 -20.21 44.38
C ASP A 88 28.05 -19.91 45.18
N PRO A 89 28.04 -19.09 46.25
CA PRO A 89 27.96 -17.63 46.29
C PRO A 89 29.18 -17.04 47.06
N VAL A 90 29.08 -15.80 47.61
CA VAL A 90 29.71 -15.26 48.87
C VAL A 90 30.29 -13.83 48.70
N PRO A 91 30.11 -12.87 49.65
CA PRO A 91 29.04 -12.72 50.65
C PRO A 91 28.57 -11.26 50.92
N SER A 92 27.57 -11.26 51.80
CA SER A 92 26.80 -10.24 52.50
C SER A 92 27.50 -9.16 53.34
N GLY A 93 26.75 -8.06 53.53
CA GLY A 93 26.71 -7.16 54.69
C GLY A 93 26.10 -5.83 54.26
N SER A 94 24.97 -5.32 54.74
CA SER A 94 24.18 -5.61 55.94
C SER A 94 22.79 -4.94 55.76
N ASP A 95 21.72 -5.60 56.18
CA ASP A 95 20.44 -5.00 56.59
C ASP A 95 20.44 -4.99 58.16
N PRO A 96 19.47 -4.45 58.94
CA PRO A 96 18.25 -3.73 58.59
C PRO A 96 17.92 -2.52 59.49
N SER A 97 16.89 -1.75 59.13
CA SER A 97 15.96 -1.11 60.09
C SER A 97 14.67 -0.65 59.40
N GLU A 98 13.68 -1.54 59.31
CA GLU A 98 12.25 -1.22 59.38
C GLU A 98 11.75 -1.58 60.81
N PRO A 99 10.49 -1.33 61.24
CA PRO A 99 9.44 -0.41 60.78
C PRO A 99 8.78 0.35 61.96
N VAL A 100 7.98 1.40 61.72
CA VAL A 100 6.88 1.78 62.64
C VAL A 100 5.75 2.46 61.86
N SER A 101 4.60 1.78 61.74
CA SER A 101 3.28 2.44 61.67
C SER A 101 2.78 2.72 63.09
N PRO A 102 1.99 3.78 63.32
CA PRO A 102 0.56 3.51 63.56
C PRO A 102 -0.39 4.57 62.98
N GLU A 103 -1.59 4.13 62.58
CA GLU A 103 -2.83 4.94 62.49
C GLU A 103 -3.33 5.37 63.90
N PRO A 104 -4.54 5.93 64.15
CA PRO A 104 -5.48 6.75 63.34
C PRO A 104 -5.96 8.03 64.10
N GLY A 105 -6.82 8.85 63.49
CA GLY A 105 -7.70 9.82 64.19
C GLY A 105 -8.21 10.94 63.29
N SER A 106 -9.38 10.83 62.66
CA SER A 106 -10.74 11.17 63.14
C SER A 106 -11.07 12.68 63.21
N SER A 107 -11.85 13.17 62.25
CA SER A 107 -13.10 13.93 62.50
C SER A 107 -13.84 14.26 61.19
N GLU A 108 -14.98 13.59 61.03
CA GLU A 108 -16.13 13.92 60.16
C GLU A 108 -16.90 15.18 60.69
N PRO A 109 -18.11 15.52 60.20
CA PRO A 109 -18.60 15.73 58.81
C PRO A 109 -19.42 17.04 58.69
N VAL A 110 -19.72 17.54 57.48
CA VAL A 110 -20.93 18.39 57.26
C VAL A 110 -21.52 18.18 55.85
N SER A 111 -22.80 17.83 55.83
CA SER A 111 -23.85 18.02 54.81
C SER A 111 -25.18 18.03 55.60
N PRO A 112 -26.39 18.42 55.10
CA PRO A 112 -26.80 18.67 53.70
C PRO A 112 -27.78 19.88 53.46
N GLU A 113 -28.05 20.17 52.17
CA GLU A 113 -29.34 20.61 51.52
C GLU A 113 -30.13 21.86 52.00
N PRO A 114 -31.23 22.28 51.32
CA PRO A 114 -31.47 22.57 49.89
C PRO A 114 -32.16 23.96 49.70
N GLU A 115 -32.42 24.46 48.49
CA GLU A 115 -33.66 25.21 48.19
C GLU A 115 -33.90 25.48 46.69
N SER A 116 -35.19 25.43 46.35
CA SER A 116 -35.85 25.51 45.06
C SER A 116 -36.34 26.94 44.75
N SER A 117 -36.68 27.23 43.48
CA SER A 117 -37.94 27.90 43.12
C SER A 117 -38.07 28.17 41.61
N GLU A 118 -39.06 27.51 40.99
CA GLU A 118 -39.92 28.13 39.97
C GLU A 118 -41.07 28.89 40.67
N PRO A 119 -41.83 29.72 39.93
CA PRO A 119 -43.28 29.53 40.00
C PRO A 119 -44.03 29.62 38.65
N ALA A 120 -44.88 28.61 38.44
CA ALA A 120 -46.33 28.66 38.19
C ALA A 120 -46.96 29.42 36.99
N SER A 121 -47.54 28.58 36.12
CA SER A 121 -48.96 28.49 35.68
C SER A 121 -49.61 29.54 34.76
N SER A 122 -50.19 29.05 33.66
CA SER A 122 -51.66 29.07 33.51
C SER A 122 -52.15 28.02 32.49
N ASP A 123 -53.23 27.35 32.87
CA ASP A 123 -54.06 26.42 32.10
C ASP A 123 -54.67 27.06 30.85
N ARG A 124 -54.85 26.27 29.78
CA ARG A 124 -56.18 25.87 29.29
C ARG A 124 -56.12 24.88 28.12
N ALA A 125 -56.81 23.76 28.33
CA ALA A 125 -57.22 22.80 27.31
C ALA A 125 -58.32 23.39 26.39
N ALA A 126 -58.31 23.01 25.11
CA ALA A 126 -59.47 22.48 24.38
C ALA A 126 -59.12 22.15 22.90
N ASP A 127 -59.23 20.86 22.58
CA ASP A 127 -59.96 20.27 21.44
C ASP A 127 -59.69 20.75 20.00
N GLY A 128 -59.27 19.80 19.14
CA GLY A 128 -59.25 20.03 17.69
C GLY A 128 -58.60 18.89 16.89
N ARG A 129 -59.43 17.97 16.40
CA ARG A 129 -59.12 16.89 15.43
C ARG A 129 -58.15 17.29 14.30
N THR A 130 -57.28 16.34 13.98
CA THR A 130 -56.52 16.16 12.72
C THR A 130 -57.40 16.34 11.46
N PRO A 131 -56.80 16.79 10.34
CA PRO A 131 -56.24 15.81 9.41
C PRO A 131 -54.85 16.16 8.85
N SER A 132 -54.03 15.11 8.80
CA SER A 132 -52.91 14.83 7.91
C SER A 132 -52.75 15.74 6.68
N GLY A 133 -51.65 16.50 6.66
CA GLY A 133 -50.95 16.91 5.45
C GLY A 133 -49.51 16.43 5.58
N GLU A 134 -49.08 15.55 4.69
CA GLU A 134 -47.70 15.06 4.60
C GLU A 134 -46.74 16.24 4.38
N PRO A 135 -45.66 16.38 5.17
CA PRO A 135 -44.53 17.20 4.74
C PRO A 135 -43.86 16.47 3.57
N GLY A 136 -43.63 17.19 2.48
CA GLY A 136 -42.86 16.71 1.35
C GLY A 136 -41.49 16.23 1.81
N ASP A 137 -41.26 14.94 1.67
CA ASP A 137 -39.96 14.31 1.74
C ASP A 137 -39.20 14.70 0.46
N SER A 138 -38.29 15.66 0.61
CA SER A 138 -37.23 15.93 -0.35
C SER A 138 -35.93 16.18 0.42
N SER A 139 -35.55 15.22 1.24
CA SER A 139 -34.14 14.94 1.49
C SER A 139 -33.73 13.84 0.53
N ASP A 140 -33.12 14.24 -0.59
CA ASP A 140 -32.23 13.35 -1.34
C ASP A 140 -31.02 13.10 -0.42
N GLU A 141 -31.20 12.23 0.58
CA GLU A 141 -30.07 11.58 1.27
C GLU A 141 -29.53 10.52 0.31
N SER A 142 -28.88 10.98 -0.75
CA SER A 142 -28.02 10.12 -1.55
C SER A 142 -26.88 9.64 -0.64
N ASP A 143 -26.64 8.34 -0.63
CA ASP A 143 -25.47 7.73 0.01
C ASP A 143 -24.20 8.51 -0.42
N PRO A 144 -23.40 9.05 0.52
CA PRO A 144 -22.26 9.92 0.21
C PRO A 144 -21.18 9.24 -0.66
N ALA A 145 -21.23 7.92 -0.81
CA ALA A 145 -20.37 7.15 -1.71
C ALA A 145 -20.90 7.06 -3.16
N VAL A 146 -22.14 7.47 -3.45
CA VAL A 146 -22.72 7.34 -4.80
C VAL A 146 -22.33 8.53 -5.68
N LEU A 147 -21.60 8.25 -6.76
CA LEU A 147 -21.21 9.23 -7.76
C LEU A 147 -22.39 9.68 -8.62
N THR A 148 -22.51 10.98 -8.84
CA THR A 148 -23.40 11.54 -9.87
C THR A 148 -22.73 11.51 -11.25
N THR A 149 -23.51 11.71 -12.33
CA THR A 149 -22.95 11.84 -13.69
C THR A 149 -21.95 12.99 -13.81
N GLU A 150 -22.12 14.05 -13.03
CA GLU A 150 -21.19 15.18 -13.02
C GLU A 150 -19.89 14.82 -12.29
N ASP A 151 -19.99 14.09 -11.18
CA ASP A 151 -18.83 13.56 -10.47
C ASP A 151 -18.03 12.61 -11.38
N GLU A 152 -18.70 11.70 -12.10
CA GLU A 152 -18.04 10.82 -13.07
C GLU A 152 -17.31 11.61 -14.17
N ARG A 153 -17.92 12.70 -14.67
CA ARG A 153 -17.31 13.57 -15.69
C ARG A 153 -16.07 14.28 -15.14
N THR A 154 -16.12 14.75 -13.90
CA THR A 154 -14.99 15.39 -13.21
C THR A 154 -13.87 14.39 -12.97
N LEU A 155 -14.18 13.19 -12.48
CA LEU A 155 -13.21 12.12 -12.29
C LEU A 155 -12.53 11.71 -13.62
N ARG A 156 -13.27 11.66 -14.74
CA ARG A 156 -12.67 11.42 -16.06
C ARG A 156 -11.67 12.50 -16.48
N LEU A 157 -11.98 13.77 -16.21
CA LEU A 157 -11.05 14.87 -16.47
C LEU A 157 -9.78 14.71 -15.61
N TYR A 158 -9.95 14.49 -14.30
CA TYR A 158 -8.83 14.23 -13.40
C TYR A 158 -7.99 13.05 -13.86
N PHE A 159 -8.62 11.98 -14.34
CA PHE A 159 -7.92 10.82 -14.88
C PHE A 159 -7.08 11.17 -16.12
N GLU A 160 -7.66 11.85 -17.11
CA GLU A 160 -6.96 12.21 -18.36
C GLU A 160 -5.76 13.13 -18.11
N ASP A 161 -5.90 14.11 -17.21
CA ASP A 161 -4.82 15.02 -16.85
C ASP A 161 -3.73 14.29 -16.02
N THR A 162 -4.11 13.45 -15.06
CA THR A 162 -3.17 12.62 -14.27
C THR A 162 -2.43 11.60 -15.16
N TRP A 163 -3.11 11.01 -16.14
CA TRP A 163 -2.47 10.14 -17.14
C TRP A 163 -1.39 10.88 -17.94
N SER A 164 -1.58 12.17 -18.20
CA SER A 164 -0.61 12.97 -18.95
C SER A 164 0.74 13.12 -18.22
N SER A 165 0.75 13.23 -16.88
CA SER A 165 2.00 13.23 -16.12
C SER A 165 2.64 11.82 -16.08
N MET A 166 1.82 10.78 -15.92
CA MET A 166 2.27 9.38 -15.96
C MET A 166 2.93 9.03 -17.31
N ASP A 167 2.32 9.43 -18.42
CA ASP A 167 2.86 9.22 -19.77
C ASP A 167 4.13 10.04 -19.99
N ALA A 168 4.20 11.27 -19.48
CA ALA A 168 5.39 12.11 -19.56
C ALA A 168 6.58 11.57 -18.76
N MET A 169 6.34 10.82 -17.68
CA MET A 169 7.39 10.15 -16.90
C MET A 169 7.96 8.89 -17.58
N LEU A 170 7.31 8.36 -18.61
CA LEU A 170 7.76 7.15 -19.30
C LEU A 170 9.00 7.42 -20.15
N VAL A 171 10.04 6.63 -19.94
CA VAL A 171 11.18 6.55 -20.86
C VAL A 171 10.90 5.52 -21.95
N ALA A 172 10.63 5.99 -23.16
CA ALA A 172 10.16 5.15 -24.27
C ALA A 172 11.15 4.03 -24.66
N GLU A 173 12.45 4.26 -24.53
CA GLU A 173 13.48 3.28 -24.92
C GLU A 173 13.46 2.02 -24.05
N THR A 174 13.17 2.18 -22.77
CA THR A 174 13.16 1.08 -21.78
C THR A 174 11.75 0.69 -21.37
N GLY A 175 10.75 1.54 -21.61
CA GLY A 175 9.41 1.37 -21.06
C GLY A 175 9.35 1.50 -19.53
N LEU A 176 10.35 2.10 -18.90
CA LEU A 176 10.37 2.35 -17.46
C LEU A 176 9.86 3.77 -17.17
N VAL A 177 8.98 3.90 -16.19
CA VAL A 177 8.53 5.21 -15.68
C VAL A 177 9.58 5.76 -14.71
N ALA A 178 9.80 7.07 -14.72
CA ALA A 178 10.64 7.74 -13.74
C ALA A 178 9.92 7.89 -12.39
N ASP A 179 10.67 8.17 -11.33
CA ASP A 179 10.13 8.39 -9.99
C ASP A 179 9.24 9.64 -9.89
N HIS A 180 9.64 10.72 -10.54
CA HIS A 180 8.89 11.96 -10.55
C HIS A 180 9.18 12.79 -11.80
N ILE A 181 8.38 13.84 -11.99
CA ILE A 181 8.59 14.88 -13.00
C ILE A 181 8.09 16.23 -12.48
N GLY A 182 8.72 17.33 -12.89
CA GLY A 182 8.20 18.67 -12.58
C GLY A 182 6.86 18.95 -13.26
N THR A 183 6.11 19.93 -12.75
CA THR A 183 4.81 20.32 -13.32
C THR A 183 4.87 20.90 -14.75
N ASP A 184 6.08 21.13 -15.27
CA ASP A 184 6.30 21.48 -16.67
C ASP A 184 6.26 20.28 -17.64
N LEU A 185 6.23 19.06 -17.10
CA LEU A 185 6.21 17.78 -17.81
C LEU A 185 7.41 17.55 -18.74
N ARG A 186 8.59 18.12 -18.42
CA ARG A 186 9.75 18.08 -19.34
C ARG A 186 10.86 17.11 -18.96
N THR A 187 11.17 17.04 -17.67
CA THR A 187 12.40 16.39 -17.20
C THR A 187 12.07 15.31 -16.17
N PRO A 188 11.82 14.07 -16.62
CA PRO A 188 11.64 12.94 -15.72
C PRO A 188 12.90 12.68 -14.89
N ALA A 189 12.71 12.20 -13.66
CA ALA A 189 13.80 11.84 -12.77
C ALA A 189 14.76 10.79 -13.38
N PRO A 190 16.06 10.83 -13.03
CA PRO A 190 17.05 9.88 -13.53
C PRO A 190 17.03 8.53 -12.78
N TYR A 191 16.01 8.28 -11.97
CA TYR A 191 15.84 7.07 -11.18
C TYR A 191 14.37 6.62 -11.11
N THR A 192 14.16 5.34 -10.79
CA THR A 192 12.86 4.69 -10.62
C THR A 192 12.95 3.53 -9.64
N SER A 193 11.81 3.05 -9.15
CA SER A 193 11.68 1.94 -8.21
C SER A 193 10.74 0.85 -8.74
N PRO A 194 10.82 -0.40 -8.23
CA PRO A 194 9.85 -1.44 -8.56
C PRO A 194 8.40 -1.02 -8.28
N THR A 195 8.14 -0.27 -7.21
CA THR A 195 6.81 0.29 -6.92
C THR A 195 6.34 1.22 -8.03
N ASN A 196 7.18 2.16 -8.48
CA ASN A 196 6.82 3.09 -9.55
C ASN A 196 6.54 2.34 -10.87
N ILE A 197 7.37 1.35 -11.19
CA ILE A 197 7.16 0.50 -12.38
C ILE A 197 5.83 -0.27 -12.28
N GLY A 198 5.51 -0.81 -11.11
CA GLY A 198 4.18 -1.39 -10.84
C GLY A 198 3.07 -0.36 -11.04
N GLY A 199 3.25 0.82 -10.46
CA GLY A 199 2.48 2.05 -10.63
C GLY A 199 2.01 2.29 -12.05
N TYR A 200 2.99 2.37 -12.93
CA TYR A 200 2.76 2.57 -14.35
C TYR A 200 1.98 1.41 -14.99
N LEU A 201 2.30 0.16 -14.65
CA LEU A 201 1.63 -1.01 -15.24
C LEU A 201 0.13 -1.06 -14.94
N TRP A 202 -0.31 -0.86 -13.68
CA TRP A 202 -1.77 -0.81 -13.41
C TRP A 202 -2.41 0.45 -13.97
N SER A 203 -1.66 1.55 -14.06
CA SER A 203 -2.13 2.78 -14.70
C SER A 203 -2.43 2.58 -16.19
N VAL A 204 -1.60 1.82 -16.91
CA VAL A 204 -1.85 1.45 -18.32
C VAL A 204 -3.12 0.60 -18.45
N VAL A 205 -3.40 -0.32 -17.50
CA VAL A 205 -4.65 -1.10 -17.48
C VAL A 205 -5.86 -0.19 -17.32
N ALA A 206 -5.84 0.70 -16.33
CA ALA A 206 -6.93 1.64 -16.09
C ALA A 206 -7.13 2.57 -17.30
N ALA A 207 -6.05 3.09 -17.89
CA ALA A 207 -6.12 3.99 -19.04
C ALA A 207 -6.71 3.31 -20.28
N ARG A 208 -6.38 2.03 -20.50
CA ARG A 208 -6.96 1.23 -21.58
C ARG A 208 -8.46 1.02 -21.37
N ASP A 209 -8.86 0.62 -20.17
CA ASP A 209 -10.24 0.21 -19.89
C ASP A 209 -11.19 1.39 -19.77
N LEU A 210 -10.69 2.57 -19.38
CA LEU A 210 -11.43 3.83 -19.46
C LEU A 210 -11.38 4.48 -20.85
N GLY A 211 -10.61 3.93 -21.79
CA GLY A 211 -10.57 4.35 -23.19
C GLY A 211 -9.65 5.54 -23.50
N VAL A 212 -8.75 5.90 -22.59
CA VAL A 212 -7.73 6.95 -22.79
C VAL A 212 -6.64 6.51 -23.77
N ILE A 213 -6.26 5.23 -23.71
CA ILE A 213 -5.35 4.60 -24.68
C ILE A 213 -6.01 3.39 -25.34
N THR A 214 -5.50 3.01 -26.51
CA THR A 214 -6.01 1.83 -27.23
C THR A 214 -5.46 0.53 -26.64
N ALA A 215 -6.15 -0.59 -26.91
CA ALA A 215 -5.65 -1.92 -26.52
C ALA A 215 -4.27 -2.23 -27.10
N ASP A 216 -4.03 -1.89 -28.38
CA ASP A 216 -2.74 -2.12 -29.03
C ASP A 216 -1.61 -1.29 -28.39
N ASP A 217 -1.90 -0.04 -28.00
CA ASP A 217 -0.96 0.82 -27.28
C ASP A 217 -0.64 0.25 -25.89
N ALA A 218 -1.66 -0.14 -25.12
CA ALA A 218 -1.48 -0.78 -23.83
C ALA A 218 -0.61 -2.05 -23.94
N THR A 219 -0.92 -2.95 -24.88
CA THR A 219 -0.10 -4.15 -25.10
C THR A 219 1.34 -3.81 -25.49
N ALA A 220 1.56 -2.77 -26.31
CA ALA A 220 2.91 -2.35 -26.68
C ALA A 220 3.70 -1.85 -25.47
N ARG A 221 3.07 -1.04 -24.61
CA ARG A 221 3.63 -0.55 -23.35
C ARG A 221 3.99 -1.70 -22.39
N PHE A 222 3.08 -2.65 -22.18
CA PHE A 222 3.37 -3.83 -21.37
C PHE A 222 4.55 -4.62 -21.90
N ARG A 223 4.62 -4.89 -23.22
CA ARG A 223 5.75 -5.60 -23.81
C ARG A 223 7.07 -4.88 -23.58
N ALA A 224 7.10 -3.56 -23.73
CA ALA A 224 8.31 -2.77 -23.50
C ALA A 224 8.78 -2.90 -22.05
N THR A 225 7.90 -2.61 -21.09
CA THR A 225 8.23 -2.67 -19.65
C THR A 225 8.63 -4.07 -19.20
N LEU A 226 7.85 -5.10 -19.57
CA LEU A 226 8.12 -6.50 -19.18
C LEU A 226 9.41 -7.03 -19.82
N SER A 227 9.69 -6.65 -21.08
CA SER A 227 10.96 -7.00 -21.72
C SER A 227 12.14 -6.41 -20.95
N THR A 228 12.05 -5.16 -20.52
CA THR A 228 13.13 -4.54 -19.73
C THR A 228 13.27 -5.19 -18.36
N LEU A 229 12.17 -5.39 -17.62
CA LEU A 229 12.14 -6.10 -16.33
C LEU A 229 12.82 -7.47 -16.40
N SER A 230 12.63 -8.21 -17.50
CA SER A 230 13.26 -9.53 -17.69
C SER A 230 14.79 -9.50 -17.81
N THR A 231 15.36 -8.31 -18.04
CA THR A 231 16.81 -8.12 -18.25
C THR A 231 17.51 -7.33 -17.15
N LEU A 232 16.75 -6.74 -16.21
CA LEU A 232 17.33 -5.99 -15.11
C LEU A 232 18.20 -6.89 -14.24
N GLU A 233 19.32 -6.34 -13.77
CA GLU A 233 20.08 -6.99 -12.70
C GLU A 233 19.20 -7.03 -11.45
N ARG A 234 19.06 -8.21 -10.85
CA ARG A 234 18.23 -8.46 -9.66
C ARG A 234 18.86 -9.55 -8.80
N HIS A 235 18.43 -9.70 -7.55
CA HIS A 235 18.98 -10.73 -6.69
C HIS A 235 18.62 -12.12 -7.25
N GLY A 236 19.63 -12.88 -7.67
CA GLY A 236 19.44 -14.15 -8.38
C GLY A 236 18.65 -15.20 -7.58
N PRO A 237 19.02 -15.48 -6.31
CA PRO A 237 18.35 -16.49 -5.49
C PRO A 237 16.88 -16.20 -5.17
N SER A 238 16.53 -14.94 -4.82
CA SER A 238 15.14 -14.59 -4.46
C SER A 238 14.31 -14.08 -5.63
N GLY A 239 14.95 -13.74 -6.75
CA GLY A 239 14.33 -13.07 -7.90
C GLY A 239 13.82 -11.66 -7.63
N MET A 240 14.10 -11.10 -6.45
CA MET A 240 13.66 -9.76 -6.04
C MET A 240 14.47 -8.66 -6.71
N PHE A 241 13.78 -7.58 -7.03
CA PHE A 241 14.37 -6.40 -7.66
C PHE A 241 14.99 -5.49 -6.61
N TYR A 242 16.10 -4.85 -6.96
CA TYR A 242 16.63 -3.74 -6.18
C TYR A 242 15.69 -2.55 -6.21
N ASN A 243 15.81 -1.72 -5.18
CA ASN A 243 14.92 -0.60 -4.93
C ASN A 243 15.11 0.56 -5.93
N TRP A 244 16.29 0.72 -6.53
CA TRP A 244 16.57 1.82 -7.47
C TRP A 244 17.25 1.39 -8.77
N TYR A 245 16.69 1.85 -9.89
CA TYR A 245 17.27 1.72 -11.23
C TYR A 245 17.26 3.06 -11.97
N SER A 246 18.14 3.22 -12.95
CA SER A 246 18.01 4.28 -13.95
C SER A 246 16.93 3.90 -14.97
N PRO A 247 15.85 4.69 -15.14
CA PRO A 247 14.84 4.42 -16.16
C PRO A 247 15.40 4.59 -17.57
N GLN A 248 16.49 5.34 -17.77
CA GLN A 248 17.13 5.51 -19.08
C GLN A 248 17.89 4.27 -19.56
N THR A 249 18.38 3.43 -18.64
CA THR A 249 19.29 2.34 -18.98
C THR A 249 18.93 0.98 -18.40
N GLY A 250 18.05 0.94 -17.38
CA GLY A 250 17.81 -0.23 -16.56
C GLY A 250 18.97 -0.59 -15.62
N ALA A 251 19.99 0.27 -15.50
CA ALA A 251 21.11 -0.01 -14.60
C ALA A 251 20.68 0.14 -13.14
N LYS A 252 21.02 -0.86 -12.31
CA LYS A 252 20.91 -0.78 -10.85
C LYS A 252 21.74 0.39 -10.33
N LEU A 253 21.16 1.20 -9.44
CA LEU A 253 21.89 2.32 -8.86
C LEU A 253 22.77 1.88 -7.69
N THR A 254 24.02 2.32 -7.69
CA THR A 254 24.98 2.22 -6.56
C THR A 254 25.49 3.59 -6.12
N VAL A 255 25.07 4.63 -6.84
CA VAL A 255 25.38 6.03 -6.57
C VAL A 255 24.10 6.81 -6.81
N TRP A 256 23.73 7.70 -5.89
CA TRP A 256 22.56 8.54 -6.00
C TRP A 256 22.79 9.64 -7.07
N PRO A 257 21.85 9.87 -8.01
CA PRO A 257 22.10 10.77 -9.13
C PRO A 257 22.28 12.26 -8.79
N ASP A 258 21.73 12.73 -7.67
CA ASP A 258 21.68 14.17 -7.37
C ASP A 258 22.93 14.71 -6.66
N ASP A 259 23.57 13.88 -5.83
CA ASP A 259 24.64 14.28 -4.90
C ASP A 259 25.85 13.33 -4.92
N ASP A 260 25.86 12.36 -5.83
CA ASP A 260 26.90 11.33 -5.98
C ASP A 260 27.13 10.49 -4.70
N GLU A 261 26.14 10.42 -3.80
CA GLU A 261 26.22 9.59 -2.59
C GLU A 261 26.27 8.11 -2.95
N THR A 262 27.20 7.35 -2.35
CA THR A 262 27.23 5.90 -2.56
C THR A 262 26.09 5.24 -1.80
N ILE A 263 25.23 4.53 -2.51
CA ILE A 263 24.11 3.78 -1.92
C ILE A 263 24.40 2.27 -1.96
N THR A 264 24.02 1.57 -0.89
CA THR A 264 24.09 0.10 -0.85
C THR A 264 22.80 -0.45 -1.45
N PRO A 265 22.83 -1.22 -2.56
CA PRO A 265 21.62 -1.70 -3.20
C PRO A 265 20.74 -2.52 -2.24
N PHE A 266 19.55 -2.00 -1.97
CA PHE A 266 18.57 -2.57 -1.06
C PHE A 266 17.48 -3.30 -1.85
N LEU A 267 16.91 -4.35 -1.26
CA LEU A 267 15.75 -5.05 -1.78
C LEU A 267 14.60 -4.86 -0.79
N SER A 268 13.65 -4.01 -1.17
CA SER A 268 12.48 -3.68 -0.36
C SER A 268 11.36 -4.71 -0.57
N SER A 269 10.79 -5.18 0.54
CA SER A 269 9.67 -6.12 0.50
C SER A 269 8.41 -5.47 -0.08
N VAL A 270 8.12 -4.24 0.32
CA VAL A 270 6.97 -3.45 -0.16
C VAL A 270 7.08 -3.15 -1.64
N ASP A 271 8.26 -2.76 -2.10
CA ASP A 271 8.47 -2.47 -3.52
C ASP A 271 8.28 -3.69 -4.40
N SER A 272 8.78 -4.82 -3.91
CA SER A 272 8.58 -6.10 -4.56
C SER A 272 7.10 -6.51 -4.53
N GLY A 273 6.41 -6.27 -3.43
CA GLY A 273 4.97 -6.56 -3.27
C GLY A 273 4.10 -5.81 -4.28
N TRP A 274 4.32 -4.50 -4.43
CA TRP A 274 3.55 -3.68 -5.38
C TRP A 274 3.86 -4.01 -6.84
N LEU A 275 5.14 -4.30 -7.17
CA LEU A 275 5.47 -4.79 -8.52
C LEU A 275 4.80 -6.14 -8.80
N ALA A 276 4.85 -7.07 -7.86
CA ALA A 276 4.20 -8.38 -8.02
C ALA A 276 2.68 -8.26 -8.18
N ALA A 277 2.05 -7.34 -7.45
CA ALA A 277 0.63 -7.04 -7.60
C ALA A 277 0.30 -6.52 -9.01
N ALA A 278 1.11 -5.58 -9.51
CA ALA A 278 0.96 -5.07 -10.87
C ALA A 278 1.13 -6.17 -11.94
N LEU A 279 2.11 -7.04 -11.79
CA LEU A 279 2.35 -8.15 -12.72
C LEU A 279 1.15 -9.12 -12.78
N ARG A 280 0.52 -9.37 -11.63
CA ARG A 280 -0.70 -10.18 -11.54
C ARG A 280 -1.88 -9.50 -12.24
N ILE A 281 -2.08 -8.20 -12.02
CA ILE A 281 -3.09 -7.39 -12.73
C ILE A 281 -2.86 -7.46 -14.25
N VAL A 282 -1.63 -7.22 -14.72
CA VAL A 282 -1.29 -7.26 -16.15
C VAL A 282 -1.53 -8.65 -16.75
N ALA A 283 -1.18 -9.71 -16.01
CA ALA A 283 -1.40 -11.07 -16.46
C ALA A 283 -2.89 -11.39 -16.67
N ALA A 284 -3.77 -10.89 -15.80
CA ALA A 284 -5.21 -11.03 -15.96
C ALA A 284 -5.76 -10.10 -17.06
N ALA A 285 -5.20 -8.90 -17.20
CA ALA A 285 -5.70 -7.86 -18.09
C ALA A 285 -5.34 -8.07 -19.56
N ASP A 286 -4.19 -8.65 -19.90
CA ASP A 286 -3.73 -8.79 -21.28
C ASP A 286 -3.14 -10.18 -21.60
N PRO A 287 -3.92 -11.07 -22.25
CA PRO A 287 -3.47 -12.41 -22.62
C PRO A 287 -2.23 -12.44 -23.52
N ALA A 288 -1.92 -11.37 -24.25
CA ALA A 288 -0.79 -11.33 -25.16
C ALA A 288 0.56 -11.18 -24.45
N VAL A 289 0.56 -10.77 -23.18
CA VAL A 289 1.75 -10.63 -22.33
C VAL A 289 1.66 -11.42 -21.02
N ALA A 290 0.53 -12.08 -20.77
CA ALA A 290 0.27 -12.81 -19.54
C ALA A 290 1.35 -13.83 -19.18
N HIS A 291 1.89 -14.54 -20.17
CA HIS A 291 2.98 -15.50 -19.93
C HIS A 291 4.20 -14.83 -19.31
N ASP A 292 4.61 -13.67 -19.83
CA ASP A 292 5.83 -12.98 -19.38
C ASP A 292 5.61 -12.31 -18.01
N ALA A 293 4.42 -11.76 -17.79
CA ALA A 293 4.03 -11.20 -16.49
C ALA A 293 3.98 -12.29 -15.39
N ILE A 294 3.40 -13.46 -15.69
CA ILE A 294 3.39 -14.62 -14.78
C ILE A 294 4.82 -15.12 -14.53
N ALA A 295 5.66 -15.22 -15.56
CA ALA A 295 7.04 -15.66 -15.40
C ALA A 295 7.85 -14.74 -14.49
N LEU A 296 7.67 -13.42 -14.60
CA LEU A 296 8.28 -12.45 -13.68
C LEU A 296 7.72 -12.60 -12.27
N SER A 297 6.40 -12.61 -12.10
CA SER A 297 5.74 -12.71 -10.80
C SER A 297 6.14 -13.99 -10.05
N THR A 298 6.09 -15.14 -10.71
CA THR A 298 6.45 -16.44 -10.12
C THR A 298 7.94 -16.61 -9.83
N SER A 299 8.79 -15.76 -10.41
CA SER A 299 10.23 -15.75 -10.10
C SER A 299 10.57 -15.01 -8.80
N MET A 300 9.61 -14.27 -8.21
CA MET A 300 9.79 -13.53 -6.97
C MET A 300 9.42 -14.42 -5.78
N ASP A 301 10.38 -14.70 -4.90
CA ASP A 301 10.21 -15.54 -3.71
C ASP A 301 10.11 -14.68 -2.44
N PHE A 302 8.88 -14.44 -1.98
CA PHE A 302 8.61 -13.58 -0.82
C PHE A 302 9.03 -14.21 0.52
N SER A 303 9.38 -15.51 0.56
CA SER A 303 9.89 -16.14 1.78
C SER A 303 11.23 -15.54 2.25
N TRP A 304 11.99 -14.91 1.34
CA TRP A 304 13.22 -14.18 1.68
C TRP A 304 13.01 -12.95 2.56
N PHE A 305 11.77 -12.46 2.66
CA PHE A 305 11.42 -11.37 3.57
C PHE A 305 10.78 -11.88 4.87
N LEU A 306 10.65 -13.19 5.08
CA LEU A 306 9.96 -13.72 6.24
C LEU A 306 10.90 -13.82 7.44
N ASP A 307 10.57 -13.11 8.52
CA ASP A 307 11.09 -13.38 9.85
C ASP A 307 10.17 -14.40 10.53
N GLU A 308 10.48 -15.69 10.38
CA GLU A 308 9.65 -16.79 10.89
C GLU A 308 9.54 -16.79 12.42
N ASP A 309 10.59 -16.36 13.12
CA ASP A 309 10.64 -16.37 14.59
C ASP A 309 9.90 -15.17 15.21
N ALA A 310 9.60 -14.14 14.41
CA ALA A 310 8.88 -12.97 14.86
C ALA A 310 7.45 -13.29 15.33
N ALA A 311 6.92 -12.40 16.19
CA ALA A 311 5.58 -12.51 16.76
C ALA A 311 5.29 -13.88 17.42
N GLY A 312 6.30 -14.48 18.06
CA GLY A 312 6.16 -15.77 18.75
C GLY A 312 6.05 -16.96 17.81
N GLY A 313 6.68 -16.89 16.63
CA GLY A 313 6.64 -17.94 15.60
C GLY A 313 5.48 -17.81 14.62
N ALA A 314 4.71 -16.72 14.68
CA ALA A 314 3.63 -16.45 13.72
C ALA A 314 4.16 -15.87 12.40
N GLY A 315 5.39 -15.36 12.40
CA GLY A 315 6.04 -14.77 11.24
C GLY A 315 5.67 -13.31 11.01
N LEU A 316 6.64 -12.46 10.67
CA LEU A 316 6.42 -11.10 10.17
C LEU A 316 7.24 -10.84 8.91
N THR A 317 6.78 -9.93 8.07
CA THR A 317 7.52 -9.50 6.89
C THR A 317 8.57 -8.45 7.28
N ARG A 318 9.84 -8.73 7.01
CA ARG A 318 10.95 -7.78 7.12
C ARG A 318 10.79 -6.62 6.15
N VAL A 319 11.34 -5.46 6.50
CA VAL A 319 11.36 -4.29 5.61
C VAL A 319 12.14 -4.61 4.32
N GLY A 320 13.23 -5.38 4.44
CA GLY A 320 13.96 -5.87 3.29
C GLY A 320 15.30 -6.49 3.65
N PHE A 321 16.19 -6.57 2.67
CA PHE A 321 17.56 -7.06 2.87
C PHE A 321 18.56 -6.44 1.90
N TRP A 322 19.84 -6.62 2.21
CA TRP A 322 20.98 -6.31 1.33
C TRP A 322 21.81 -7.57 1.06
N GLU A 323 22.42 -7.65 -0.12
CA GLU A 323 23.42 -8.69 -0.42
C GLU A 323 24.77 -8.44 0.26
N GLN A 324 25.06 -7.18 0.53
CA GLN A 324 26.30 -6.74 1.16
C GLN A 324 25.94 -6.04 2.45
N ARG A 325 26.77 -6.21 3.49
CA ARG A 325 26.56 -5.58 4.79
C ARG A 325 26.36 -4.07 4.58
N PRO A 326 25.19 -3.52 4.92
CA PRO A 326 25.01 -2.08 4.90
C PRO A 326 25.87 -1.47 6.01
N GLY A 327 26.34 -0.24 5.81
CA GLY A 327 27.30 0.41 6.71
C GLY A 327 26.83 0.47 8.16
N ASP A 328 26.12 1.56 8.52
CA ASP A 328 25.62 1.79 9.87
C ASP A 328 24.16 1.33 10.06
N GLU A 329 23.48 0.89 8.99
CA GLU A 329 22.11 0.41 9.06
C GLU A 329 21.99 -0.87 9.89
N CYS A 330 20.94 -0.93 10.73
CA CYS A 330 20.70 -2.12 11.54
C CYS A 330 20.36 -3.31 10.63
N SER A 331 21.25 -4.29 10.63
CA SER A 331 21.11 -5.51 9.86
C SER A 331 21.60 -6.75 10.60
N GLU A 332 20.94 -7.86 10.36
CA GLU A 332 21.25 -9.18 10.90
C GLU A 332 21.68 -10.12 9.77
N ILE A 333 22.59 -11.04 10.05
CA ILE A 333 22.98 -12.05 9.06
C ILE A 333 21.84 -13.07 8.98
N ASP A 334 21.28 -13.23 7.80
CA ASP A 334 20.15 -14.10 7.53
C ASP A 334 20.45 -14.94 6.30
N GLY A 335 20.91 -16.18 6.53
CA GLY A 335 21.47 -17.02 5.49
C GLY A 335 22.64 -16.36 4.77
N GLU A 336 22.43 -16.00 3.50
CA GLU A 336 23.43 -15.39 2.62
C GLU A 336 23.27 -13.86 2.48
N VAL A 337 22.26 -13.27 3.12
CA VAL A 337 21.94 -11.84 3.04
C VAL A 337 22.05 -11.15 4.40
N PHE A 338 21.90 -9.82 4.37
CA PHE A 338 21.80 -8.97 5.54
C PHE A 338 20.37 -8.45 5.63
N SER A 339 19.55 -9.08 6.45
CA SER A 339 18.15 -8.72 6.65
C SER A 339 18.02 -7.51 7.56
N THR A 340 17.01 -6.66 7.35
CA THR A 340 16.71 -5.55 8.25
C THR A 340 16.36 -6.05 9.65
N CYS A 341 16.83 -5.39 10.69
CA CYS A 341 16.40 -5.67 12.07
C CYS A 341 14.89 -5.41 12.28
N SER A 342 14.30 -4.58 11.43
CA SER A 342 12.89 -4.18 11.50
C SER A 342 12.01 -5.04 10.60
N SER A 343 10.77 -5.24 11.05
CA SER A 343 9.70 -5.91 10.33
C SER A 343 8.41 -5.10 10.45
N TYR A 344 7.54 -5.22 9.45
CA TYR A 344 6.20 -4.64 9.48
C TYR A 344 5.37 -5.35 10.55
N ASN A 345 5.13 -4.64 11.66
CA ASN A 345 4.53 -5.20 12.87
C ASN A 345 3.22 -4.50 13.27
N THR A 346 2.68 -3.65 12.41
CA THR A 346 1.37 -3.02 12.52
C THR A 346 0.49 -3.51 11.39
N ILE A 347 -0.79 -3.76 11.65
CA ILE A 347 -1.70 -4.27 10.61
C ILE A 347 -2.09 -3.17 9.62
N ALA A 348 -2.23 -1.93 10.09
CA ALA A 348 -2.47 -0.76 9.27
C ALA A 348 -1.13 -0.31 8.63
N THR A 349 -0.86 -0.80 7.43
CA THR A 349 0.34 -0.52 6.61
C THR A 349 0.08 -0.92 5.16
N GLU A 350 0.63 -0.16 4.23
CA GLU A 350 0.67 -0.46 2.81
C GLU A 350 1.37 -1.80 2.54
N ALA A 351 2.28 -2.20 3.44
CA ALA A 351 3.04 -3.43 3.35
C ALA A 351 2.19 -4.70 3.46
N ARG A 352 0.90 -4.59 3.81
CA ARG A 352 -0.06 -5.71 3.74
C ARG A 352 -0.06 -6.40 2.37
N ILE A 353 0.23 -5.67 1.30
CA ILE A 353 0.32 -6.25 -0.05
C ILE A 353 1.32 -7.41 -0.12
N VAL A 354 2.41 -7.35 0.67
CA VAL A 354 3.44 -8.40 0.70
C VAL A 354 2.88 -9.67 1.31
N ALA A 355 2.14 -9.53 2.42
CA ALA A 355 1.45 -10.65 3.06
C ALA A 355 0.43 -11.27 2.09
N TYR A 356 -0.39 -10.45 1.42
CA TYR A 356 -1.39 -10.93 0.47
C TYR A 356 -0.78 -11.71 -0.70
N VAL A 357 0.22 -11.15 -1.36
CA VAL A 357 0.85 -11.80 -2.52
C VAL A 357 1.62 -13.06 -2.08
N GLY A 358 2.39 -12.98 -1.00
CA GLY A 358 3.16 -14.12 -0.52
C GLY A 358 2.27 -15.29 -0.07
N ILE A 359 1.17 -15.01 0.65
CA ILE A 359 0.22 -16.04 1.10
C ILE A 359 -0.45 -16.67 -0.12
N ALA A 360 -1.00 -15.86 -1.04
CA ALA A 360 -1.68 -16.35 -2.23
C ALA A 360 -0.77 -17.21 -3.14
N ASN A 361 0.54 -16.95 -3.10
CA ASN A 361 1.55 -17.73 -3.82
C ASN A 361 2.01 -18.99 -3.05
N GLY A 362 1.54 -19.20 -1.81
CA GLY A 362 1.94 -20.29 -0.94
C GLY A 362 3.39 -20.19 -0.44
N GLN A 363 3.95 -18.98 -0.39
CA GLN A 363 5.36 -18.72 -0.05
C GLN A 363 5.56 -18.34 1.42
N ILE A 364 4.56 -17.72 2.04
CA ILE A 364 4.61 -17.33 3.46
C ILE A 364 3.36 -17.86 4.20
N PRO A 365 3.46 -18.12 5.51
CA PRO A 365 2.33 -18.61 6.31
C PRO A 365 1.18 -17.60 6.39
N GLU A 366 -0.06 -18.10 6.44
CA GLU A 366 -1.27 -17.29 6.65
C GLU A 366 -1.23 -16.49 7.96
N THR A 367 -0.54 -17.02 8.98
CA THR A 367 -0.34 -16.37 10.28
C THR A 367 0.37 -15.03 10.17
N THR A 368 1.18 -14.82 9.12
CA THR A 368 1.90 -13.56 8.86
C THR A 368 0.95 -12.38 8.62
N TYR A 369 -0.25 -12.62 8.06
CA TYR A 369 -1.25 -11.57 7.92
C TYR A 369 -1.89 -11.19 9.27
N VAL A 370 -2.07 -12.16 10.17
CA VAL A 370 -2.82 -11.94 11.40
C VAL A 370 -1.94 -11.37 12.53
N ALA A 371 -0.67 -11.79 12.56
CA ALA A 371 0.33 -11.49 13.58
C ALA A 371 0.59 -10.00 13.88
N PRO A 372 0.56 -9.06 12.91
CA PRO A 372 0.84 -7.66 13.17
C PRO A 372 -0.07 -7.08 14.26
N SER A 373 0.49 -6.24 15.12
CA SER A 373 -0.25 -5.58 16.19
C SER A 373 -1.30 -4.60 15.65
N ARG A 374 -2.35 -4.34 16.43
CA ARG A 374 -3.35 -3.33 16.07
C ARG A 374 -2.90 -1.91 16.45
N THR A 375 -2.28 -1.74 17.61
CA THR A 375 -1.90 -0.41 18.13
C THR A 375 -0.42 -0.29 18.52
N GLY A 376 0.45 -1.19 18.04
CA GLY A 376 1.84 -1.26 18.49
C GLY A 376 2.00 -1.84 19.92
N PRO A 377 3.16 -1.63 20.57
CA PRO A 377 3.44 -2.12 21.91
C PRO A 377 2.44 -1.60 22.95
N VAL A 378 1.67 -2.52 23.54
CA VAL A 378 0.61 -2.23 24.54
C VAL A 378 1.15 -1.62 25.83
N ALA A 379 2.45 -1.81 26.11
CA ALA A 379 3.11 -1.40 27.36
C ALA A 379 3.44 0.10 27.45
N VAL A 380 3.04 0.91 26.46
CA VAL A 380 3.11 2.37 26.55
C VAL A 380 1.95 2.90 27.41
N SER A 381 1.86 2.38 28.62
CA SER A 381 0.97 2.89 29.65
C SER A 381 1.64 4.09 30.33
N GLY A 382 1.14 5.31 30.13
CA GLY A 382 1.43 6.37 31.10
C GLY A 382 1.52 7.82 30.65
N ALA A 383 1.42 8.17 29.37
CA ALA A 383 1.45 9.59 28.99
C ALA A 383 0.66 9.88 27.70
N GLY A 384 -0.33 10.78 27.79
CA GLY A 384 -0.99 11.40 26.62
C GLY A 384 -2.43 10.95 26.33
N TRP A 385 -3.11 11.76 25.51
CA TRP A 385 -4.47 11.59 24.99
C TRP A 385 -4.57 10.50 23.90
N MET A 386 -3.44 9.93 23.46
CA MET A 386 -3.32 8.83 22.50
C MET A 386 -3.11 7.51 23.24
N LYS A 387 -4.17 6.97 23.86
CA LYS A 387 -4.09 5.71 24.62
C LYS A 387 -4.75 4.59 23.82
N ALA A 388 -4.02 3.49 23.62
CA ALA A 388 -4.64 2.24 23.20
C ALA A 388 -5.74 1.86 24.22
N SER A 389 -6.97 1.76 23.77
CA SER A 389 -8.06 1.16 24.52
C SER A 389 -7.68 -0.29 24.82
N SER A 390 -7.94 -0.76 26.05
CA SER A 390 -7.68 -2.16 26.40
C SER A 390 -8.62 -3.05 25.58
N GLY A 391 -8.04 -3.76 24.62
CA GLY A 391 -8.71 -4.65 23.70
C GLY A 391 -9.14 -5.99 24.29
N THR A 392 -9.88 -6.77 23.50
CA THR A 392 -10.10 -8.21 23.78
C THR A 392 -9.05 -9.02 23.06
N THR A 393 -8.36 -9.91 23.76
CA THR A 393 -7.49 -10.90 23.10
C THR A 393 -8.35 -11.93 22.38
N ARG A 394 -8.08 -12.14 21.09
CA ARG A 394 -8.73 -13.13 20.23
C ARG A 394 -7.68 -14.09 19.68
N ASP A 395 -8.10 -15.33 19.48
CA ASP A 395 -7.30 -16.33 18.77
C ASP A 395 -7.76 -16.37 17.32
N TYR A 396 -6.80 -16.26 16.41
CA TYR A 396 -6.99 -16.39 14.98
C TYR A 396 -6.06 -17.50 14.49
N ASP A 397 -6.62 -18.69 14.30
CA ASP A 397 -5.90 -19.87 13.83
C ASP A 397 -4.60 -20.16 14.62
N GLY A 398 -4.66 -20.00 15.95
CA GLY A 398 -3.54 -20.22 16.86
C GLY A 398 -2.65 -19.00 17.10
N VAL A 399 -2.94 -17.86 16.47
CA VAL A 399 -2.28 -16.58 16.75
C VAL A 399 -3.12 -15.77 17.74
N SER A 400 -2.56 -15.51 18.93
CA SER A 400 -3.19 -14.69 19.96
C SER A 400 -2.97 -13.20 19.69
N VAL A 401 -4.03 -12.50 19.30
CA VAL A 401 -4.01 -11.08 18.91
C VAL A 401 -4.79 -10.25 19.93
N LEU A 402 -4.18 -9.18 20.43
CA LEU A 402 -4.92 -8.17 21.18
C LEU A 402 -5.62 -7.21 20.22
N GLU A 403 -6.95 -7.25 20.17
CA GLU A 403 -7.76 -6.32 19.36
C GLU A 403 -7.94 -4.99 20.10
N SER A 404 -6.94 -4.12 19.99
CA SER A 404 -6.92 -2.77 20.57
C SER A 404 -7.14 -1.70 19.50
N THR A 405 -7.62 -0.53 19.94
CA THR A 405 -7.85 0.66 19.11
C THR A 405 -7.35 1.91 19.81
N TYR A 406 -7.12 3.01 19.09
CA TYR A 406 -7.03 4.35 19.65
C TYR A 406 -8.43 4.96 19.74
N THR A 407 -8.67 5.75 20.78
CA THR A 407 -9.87 6.59 20.85
C THR A 407 -9.57 7.94 20.24
N TYR A 408 -10.32 8.32 19.22
CA TYR A 408 -10.09 9.54 18.46
C TYR A 408 -11.42 10.19 18.09
N ASP A 409 -11.68 11.41 18.57
CA ASP A 409 -12.91 12.16 18.26
C ASP A 409 -14.21 11.35 18.41
N GLY A 410 -14.32 10.59 19.50
CA GLY A 410 -15.46 9.69 19.77
C GLY A 410 -15.43 8.35 19.02
N MET A 411 -14.57 8.20 18.00
CA MET A 411 -14.33 6.95 17.28
C MET A 411 -13.35 6.04 18.03
N SER A 412 -13.41 4.76 17.68
CA SER A 412 -12.36 3.78 17.98
C SER A 412 -11.73 3.36 16.65
N VAL A 413 -10.42 3.52 16.50
CA VAL A 413 -9.70 3.30 15.22
C VAL A 413 -8.45 2.48 15.46
N VAL A 414 -8.13 1.54 14.57
CA VAL A 414 -6.82 0.89 14.50
C VAL A 414 -5.87 1.85 13.77
N PRO A 415 -4.87 2.43 14.45
CA PRO A 415 -3.95 3.42 13.87
C PRO A 415 -2.89 2.79 12.97
N SER A 416 -2.36 3.57 12.03
CA SER A 416 -1.14 3.22 11.28
C SER A 416 0.12 3.72 11.98
N TRP A 417 1.29 3.48 11.41
CA TRP A 417 2.55 3.95 11.99
C TRP A 417 2.65 5.48 11.94
N GLY A 418 2.45 6.06 10.77
CA GLY A 418 2.50 7.51 10.52
C GLY A 418 1.18 8.25 10.75
N GLY A 419 0.06 7.53 10.86
CA GLY A 419 -1.29 8.12 10.87
C GLY A 419 -1.75 8.64 9.50
N SER A 420 -1.20 8.08 8.42
CA SER A 420 -1.49 8.49 7.05
C SER A 420 -2.61 7.69 6.37
N MET A 421 -3.22 8.29 5.33
CA MET A 421 -4.22 7.61 4.49
C MET A 421 -3.58 6.55 3.57
N PHE A 422 -2.34 6.78 3.15
CA PHE A 422 -1.57 5.88 2.29
C PHE A 422 -1.38 4.50 2.92
N GLU A 423 -0.89 4.46 4.16
CA GLU A 423 -0.64 3.22 4.90
C GLU A 423 -1.90 2.37 5.06
N GLU A 424 -3.06 2.99 5.14
CA GLU A 424 -4.30 2.27 5.38
C GLU A 424 -5.00 1.88 4.08
N LEU A 425 -5.15 2.81 3.13
CA LEU A 425 -6.09 2.67 2.01
C LEU A 425 -5.44 2.22 0.70
N MET A 426 -4.11 2.24 0.58
CA MET A 426 -3.48 1.79 -0.66
C MET A 426 -3.75 0.29 -0.96
N PRO A 427 -3.69 -0.66 0.00
CA PRO A 427 -4.04 -2.07 -0.25
C PRO A 427 -5.47 -2.26 -0.73
N ASP A 428 -6.41 -1.45 -0.24
CA ASP A 428 -7.82 -1.49 -0.61
C ASP A 428 -8.04 -1.17 -2.11
N LEU A 429 -7.09 -0.53 -2.80
CA LEU A 429 -7.17 -0.34 -4.25
C LEU A 429 -7.23 -1.66 -5.03
N PHE A 430 -6.64 -2.75 -4.50
CA PHE A 430 -6.55 -4.03 -5.20
C PHE A 430 -7.20 -5.19 -4.45
N VAL A 431 -7.30 -5.11 -3.12
CA VAL A 431 -7.96 -6.11 -2.29
C VAL A 431 -9.30 -5.56 -1.82
N PRO A 432 -10.42 -6.29 -1.96
CA PRO A 432 -11.73 -5.90 -1.42
C PRO A 432 -11.77 -5.99 0.12
N GLU A 433 -10.93 -5.22 0.80
CA GLU A 433 -10.79 -5.24 2.25
C GLU A 433 -12.09 -4.79 2.93
N GLU A 434 -12.77 -3.81 2.36
CA GLU A 434 -14.06 -3.30 2.80
C GLU A 434 -15.21 -4.31 2.57
N GLU A 435 -15.19 -5.08 1.46
CA GLU A 435 -16.21 -6.11 1.21
C GLU A 435 -16.01 -7.31 2.15
N TRP A 436 -14.78 -7.80 2.25
CA TRP A 436 -14.46 -9.00 3.03
C TRP A 436 -14.41 -8.71 4.53
N GLY A 437 -13.83 -7.58 4.91
CA GLY A 437 -13.61 -7.13 6.29
C GLY A 437 -14.76 -6.30 6.85
N SER A 438 -16.02 -6.73 6.67
CA SER A 438 -17.22 -5.99 7.11
C SER A 438 -17.27 -5.60 8.59
N ARG A 439 -16.49 -6.28 9.44
CA ARG A 439 -16.37 -6.00 10.89
C ARG A 439 -15.04 -5.35 11.27
N SER A 440 -14.10 -5.24 10.35
CA SER A 440 -12.73 -4.76 10.54
C SER A 440 -12.45 -3.59 9.59
N TRP A 441 -11.87 -3.86 8.43
CA TRP A 441 -11.43 -2.85 7.45
C TRP A 441 -12.54 -1.94 6.97
N ALA A 442 -13.75 -2.46 6.69
CA ALA A 442 -14.87 -1.61 6.26
C ALA A 442 -15.15 -0.48 7.25
N LEU A 443 -15.07 -0.79 8.56
CA LEU A 443 -15.24 0.20 9.61
C LEU A 443 -13.97 1.04 9.79
N ASN A 444 -12.79 0.43 9.72
CA ASN A 444 -11.53 1.13 10.00
C ASN A 444 -11.17 2.14 8.92
N HIS A 445 -11.34 1.77 7.66
CA HIS A 445 -11.15 2.64 6.51
C HIS A 445 -12.08 3.86 6.59
N ALA A 446 -13.37 3.64 6.87
CA ALA A 446 -14.34 4.72 7.06
C ALA A 446 -14.02 5.61 8.29
N ALA A 447 -13.54 5.02 9.38
CA ALA A 447 -13.20 5.75 10.60
C ALA A 447 -11.93 6.59 10.42
N LEU A 448 -10.93 6.08 9.69
CA LEU A 448 -9.74 6.83 9.32
C LEU A 448 -10.10 8.05 8.46
N VAL A 449 -10.91 7.87 7.41
CA VAL A 449 -11.38 8.97 6.54
C VAL A 449 -12.10 10.03 7.38
N SER A 450 -12.99 9.61 8.28
CA SER A 450 -13.73 10.50 9.17
C SER A 450 -12.80 11.25 10.14
N ALA A 451 -11.81 10.57 10.71
CA ALA A 451 -10.81 11.15 11.61
C ALA A 451 -9.88 12.15 10.91
N GLN A 452 -9.46 11.85 9.68
CA GLN A 452 -8.70 12.76 8.83
C GLN A 452 -9.48 14.04 8.52
N LYS A 453 -10.77 13.91 8.21
CA LYS A 453 -11.66 15.06 8.01
C LYS A 453 -11.89 15.89 9.27
N SER A 454 -11.92 15.27 10.46
CA SER A 454 -12.07 16.05 11.71
C SER A 454 -10.81 16.84 12.08
N GLN A 455 -9.67 16.54 11.45
CA GLN A 455 -8.44 17.34 11.49
C GLN A 455 -8.28 18.31 10.33
N ALA A 456 -9.33 18.55 9.55
CA ALA A 456 -9.24 19.44 8.42
C ALA A 456 -8.61 20.80 8.83
N VAL A 457 -7.51 21.15 8.16
CA VAL A 457 -6.67 22.31 8.46
C VAL A 457 -7.07 23.49 7.60
N GLY A 458 -7.32 24.64 8.21
CA GLY A 458 -7.79 25.85 7.52
C GLY A 458 -8.73 26.69 8.40
N GLY A 459 -9.48 27.62 7.79
CA GLY A 459 -10.49 28.43 8.47
C GLY A 459 -11.67 27.60 9.00
N ALA A 460 -12.39 28.13 10.00
CA ALA A 460 -13.53 27.43 10.61
C ALA A 460 -14.65 27.18 9.58
N GLY A 461 -14.85 25.90 9.21
CA GLY A 461 -15.85 25.46 8.22
C GLY A 461 -15.29 25.20 6.82
N GLU A 462 -13.98 25.40 6.59
CA GLU A 462 -13.34 25.39 5.26
C GLU A 462 -12.05 24.54 5.21
N GLY A 463 -11.79 23.70 6.22
CA GLY A 463 -10.52 22.97 6.30
C GLY A 463 -10.26 22.00 5.14
N TYR A 464 -8.99 21.84 4.79
CA TYR A 464 -8.48 20.84 3.86
C TYR A 464 -7.96 19.62 4.63
N TRP A 465 -8.09 18.44 4.05
CA TRP A 465 -7.65 17.18 4.65
C TRP A 465 -6.99 16.29 3.59
N GLY A 466 -6.48 15.13 4.02
CA GLY A 466 -5.72 14.22 3.17
C GLY A 466 -4.23 14.22 3.53
N PHE A 467 -3.92 13.81 4.76
CA PHE A 467 -2.55 13.70 5.24
C PHE A 467 -1.98 12.34 4.84
N SER A 468 -0.96 12.38 3.99
CA SER A 468 -0.17 11.22 3.57
C SER A 468 1.26 11.61 3.21
N PRO A 469 2.20 10.65 3.23
CA PRO A 469 3.54 10.86 2.71
C PRO A 469 3.54 11.43 1.30
N ALA A 470 4.28 12.52 1.09
CA ALA A 470 4.30 13.25 -0.18
C ALA A 470 5.58 14.11 -0.27
N ALA A 471 5.81 14.72 -1.42
CA ALA A 471 6.82 15.76 -1.58
C ALA A 471 6.56 16.91 -0.61
N ASP A 472 7.58 17.32 0.14
CA ASP A 472 7.48 18.45 1.05
C ASP A 472 7.53 19.75 0.23
N PRO A 473 6.53 20.65 0.32
CA PRO A 473 6.60 21.96 -0.33
C PRO A 473 7.86 22.75 0.03
N ALA A 474 8.42 22.58 1.23
CA ALA A 474 9.68 23.17 1.66
C ALA A 474 10.92 22.55 0.98
N GLY A 475 10.80 21.37 0.40
CA GLY A 475 11.82 20.62 -0.34
C GLY A 475 12.10 19.25 0.28
N GLY A 476 12.26 18.23 -0.58
CA GLY A 476 12.47 16.85 -0.16
C GLY A 476 11.16 16.06 -0.08
N TYR A 477 11.12 15.09 0.83
CA TYR A 477 9.98 14.19 1.05
C TYR A 477 9.62 14.20 2.54
N GLY A 478 8.32 14.18 2.83
CA GLY A 478 7.80 14.22 4.19
C GLY A 478 6.77 13.12 4.42
N GLU A 479 6.84 12.49 5.59
CA GLU A 479 5.77 11.62 6.11
C GLU A 479 4.75 12.52 6.84
N PHE A 480 3.62 12.80 6.18
CA PHE A 480 2.52 13.56 6.77
C PHE A 480 1.41 12.63 7.21
N GLY A 481 0.88 12.86 8.41
CA GLY A 481 -0.18 12.05 9.00
C GLY A 481 -0.81 12.75 10.20
N VAL A 482 -1.92 12.20 10.68
CA VAL A 482 -2.60 12.72 11.87
C VAL A 482 -1.94 12.13 13.12
N ASP A 483 -1.34 12.97 13.96
CA ASP A 483 -0.65 12.54 15.19
C ASP A 483 -1.50 11.64 16.07
N GLY A 484 -2.79 11.98 16.25
CA GLY A 484 -3.72 11.19 17.05
C GLY A 484 -4.06 9.81 16.52
N LEU A 485 -3.65 9.53 15.27
CA LEU A 485 -3.80 8.25 14.58
C LEU A 485 -2.43 7.61 14.31
N SER A 486 -1.34 8.16 14.87
CA SER A 486 0.03 7.69 14.65
C SER A 486 0.54 6.91 15.87
N ILE A 487 0.95 5.67 15.63
CA ILE A 487 1.70 4.88 16.60
C ILE A 487 3.05 5.55 16.88
N ARG A 488 3.75 6.06 15.86
CA ARG A 488 5.04 6.73 16.01
C ARG A 488 4.92 7.94 16.94
N SER A 489 3.97 8.85 16.71
CA SER A 489 3.76 10.04 17.56
C SER A 489 3.40 9.65 18.99
N THR A 490 2.67 8.56 19.19
CA THR A 490 2.35 8.01 20.52
C THR A 490 3.61 7.50 21.24
N LEU A 491 4.46 6.72 20.56
CA LEU A 491 5.73 6.25 21.12
C LEU A 491 6.67 7.42 21.46
N ALA A 492 6.70 8.44 20.61
CA ALA A 492 7.50 9.64 20.83
C ALA A 492 7.02 10.46 22.03
N ALA A 493 5.71 10.66 22.17
CA ALA A 493 5.11 11.33 23.32
C ALA A 493 5.41 10.61 24.65
N ALA A 494 5.59 9.29 24.61
CA ALA A 494 5.97 8.49 25.77
C ALA A 494 7.48 8.45 26.06
N GLY A 495 8.30 9.13 25.25
CA GLY A 495 9.76 9.13 25.39
C GLY A 495 10.40 7.77 25.08
N LEU A 496 9.68 6.89 24.39
CA LEU A 496 10.16 5.55 24.02
C LEU A 496 10.86 5.55 22.66
N THR A 497 10.73 6.63 21.90
CA THR A 497 11.66 6.94 20.82
C THR A 497 12.79 7.80 21.40
N GLY A 498 13.97 7.20 21.59
CA GLY A 498 15.16 7.95 21.98
C GLY A 498 15.55 8.93 20.87
N SER A 499 15.33 10.23 21.13
CA SER A 499 15.55 11.34 20.18
C SER A 499 14.73 11.23 18.89
N ALA A 500 14.79 12.26 18.05
CA ALA A 500 14.48 12.14 16.64
C ALA A 500 15.37 11.07 16.00
N ALA A 501 15.07 9.80 16.25
CA ALA A 501 15.57 8.70 15.48
C ALA A 501 14.89 8.86 14.12
N GLY A 502 15.51 9.68 13.27
CA GLY A 502 15.46 9.43 11.85
C GLY A 502 15.76 7.95 11.70
N SER A 503 14.73 7.19 11.33
CA SER A 503 14.96 6.04 10.51
C SER A 503 15.76 6.59 9.35
N THR A 504 17.04 6.26 9.23
CA THR A 504 17.65 6.36 7.92
C THR A 504 16.84 5.41 7.07
N ASP A 505 16.00 5.96 6.18
CA ASP A 505 15.26 5.13 5.25
C ASP A 505 16.28 4.20 4.58
N PRO A 506 16.22 2.87 4.81
CA PRO A 506 17.22 1.96 4.25
C PRO A 506 17.22 1.98 2.72
N ARG A 507 16.14 2.52 2.11
CA ARG A 507 16.00 2.78 0.68
C ARG A 507 16.92 3.90 0.20
N ARG A 508 17.20 4.90 1.05
CA ARG A 508 18.16 5.98 0.76
C ARG A 508 18.87 6.41 2.05
N PRO A 509 20.00 5.77 2.39
CA PRO A 509 20.84 6.18 3.50
C PRO A 509 21.25 7.65 3.32
N GLY A 510 21.28 8.44 4.40
CA GLY A 510 21.79 9.83 4.35
C GLY A 510 20.78 10.91 3.94
N THR A 511 19.60 10.56 3.42
CA THR A 511 18.55 11.56 3.20
C THR A 511 17.99 12.05 4.53
N PRO A 512 17.86 13.36 4.76
CA PRO A 512 17.06 13.85 5.87
C PRO A 512 15.59 13.52 5.58
N GLU A 513 15.08 12.38 6.07
CA GLU A 513 13.67 12.30 6.44
C GLU A 513 13.41 13.48 7.37
N ARG A 514 12.48 14.37 6.98
CA ARG A 514 12.12 15.61 7.67
C ARG A 514 13.17 16.09 8.68
N GLY A 515 14.26 16.67 8.17
CA GLY A 515 15.23 17.34 9.04
C GLY A 515 14.49 18.39 9.87
N GLY A 516 14.71 18.40 11.20
CA GLY A 516 14.03 19.24 12.19
C GLY A 516 14.25 20.76 12.05
N SER A 517 14.18 21.29 10.84
CA SER A 517 14.13 22.71 10.54
C SER A 517 12.80 23.29 10.99
N SER A 518 12.85 24.46 11.64
CA SER A 518 11.72 25.27 12.09
C SER A 518 10.83 25.84 10.97
N THR A 519 10.94 25.32 9.75
CA THR A 519 10.28 25.79 8.53
C THR A 519 9.38 24.72 7.88
N THR A 520 9.27 23.52 8.46
CA THR A 520 8.42 22.44 7.95
C THR A 520 7.05 22.49 8.62
N SER A 521 5.98 22.57 7.82
CA SER A 521 4.60 22.65 8.28
C SER A 521 4.06 21.24 8.56
N ASP A 522 3.35 21.05 9.67
CA ASP A 522 2.55 19.84 9.93
C ASP A 522 1.20 19.85 9.19
N ARG A 523 0.96 20.87 8.36
CA ARG A 523 -0.32 21.10 7.68
C ARG A 523 -0.22 20.94 6.17
N VAL A 524 0.64 20.00 5.75
CA VAL A 524 0.76 19.61 4.35
C VAL A 524 -0.29 18.56 4.03
N VAL A 525 -1.08 18.81 2.99
CA VAL A 525 -2.08 17.87 2.47
C VAL A 525 -1.71 17.47 1.05
N THR A 526 -2.08 16.25 0.67
CA THR A 526 -1.83 15.69 -0.66
C THR A 526 -3.13 15.22 -1.32
N PRO A 527 -3.37 15.55 -2.60
CA PRO A 527 -4.58 15.16 -3.31
C PRO A 527 -4.80 13.66 -3.40
N HIS A 528 -3.73 12.85 -3.52
CA HIS A 528 -3.88 11.39 -3.67
C HIS A 528 -4.64 10.77 -2.48
N ALA A 529 -4.48 11.32 -1.27
CA ALA A 529 -5.20 10.87 -0.08
C ALA A 529 -6.71 11.13 -0.17
N SER A 530 -7.14 12.20 -0.84
CA SER A 530 -8.57 12.45 -1.10
C SER A 530 -9.11 11.47 -2.13
N PHE A 531 -8.33 11.10 -3.15
CA PHE A 531 -8.74 10.09 -4.12
C PHE A 531 -8.88 8.70 -3.48
N LEU A 532 -7.98 8.32 -2.58
CA LEU A 532 -8.08 7.06 -1.82
C LEU A 532 -9.37 6.99 -0.97
N ALA A 533 -9.95 8.14 -0.59
CA ALA A 533 -11.17 8.21 0.20
C ALA A 533 -12.47 8.03 -0.60
N LEU A 534 -12.41 7.99 -1.94
CA LEU A 534 -13.59 7.91 -2.81
C LEU A 534 -14.60 6.81 -2.43
N PRO A 535 -14.18 5.56 -2.07
CA PRO A 535 -15.13 4.52 -1.69
C PRO A 535 -15.91 4.80 -0.39
N TYR A 536 -15.40 5.70 0.45
CA TYR A 536 -15.91 5.95 1.81
C TYR A 536 -16.65 7.27 1.93
N ASP A 537 -16.26 8.28 1.15
CA ASP A 537 -16.88 9.60 1.12
C ASP A 537 -16.57 10.31 -0.20
N ALA A 538 -17.20 9.84 -1.28
CA ALA A 538 -16.98 10.39 -2.62
C ALA A 538 -17.30 11.89 -2.70
N ARG A 539 -18.42 12.33 -2.09
CA ARG A 539 -18.78 13.75 -2.09
C ARG A 539 -17.75 14.59 -1.36
N GLY A 540 -17.36 14.22 -0.14
CA GLY A 540 -16.36 14.97 0.64
C GLY A 540 -14.98 14.97 -0.01
N ALA A 541 -14.58 13.87 -0.66
CA ALA A 541 -13.35 13.80 -1.44
C ALA A 541 -13.35 14.79 -2.62
N LEU A 542 -14.42 14.78 -3.42
CA LEU A 542 -14.55 15.68 -4.57
C LEU A 542 -14.65 17.16 -4.16
N ASP A 543 -15.40 17.46 -3.09
CA ASP A 543 -15.45 18.80 -2.49
C ASP A 543 -14.07 19.28 -2.01
N ASN A 544 -13.26 18.38 -1.45
CA ASN A 544 -11.90 18.70 -1.02
C ASN A 544 -10.98 18.98 -2.22
N LEU A 545 -11.02 18.11 -3.24
CA LEU A 545 -10.24 18.24 -4.46
C LEU A 545 -10.58 19.50 -5.26
N GLU A 546 -11.86 19.82 -5.40
CA GLU A 546 -12.31 21.05 -6.07
C GLU A 546 -11.78 22.30 -5.36
N ARG A 547 -11.84 22.34 -4.03
CA ARG A 547 -11.29 23.46 -3.25
C ARG A 547 -9.77 23.53 -3.38
N LEU A 548 -9.07 22.40 -3.27
CA LEU A 548 -7.62 22.35 -3.48
C LEU A 548 -7.22 22.90 -4.87
N ALA A 549 -7.94 22.54 -5.93
CA ALA A 549 -7.71 23.03 -7.28
C ALA A 549 -8.04 24.52 -7.45
N ASN A 550 -9.06 25.03 -6.75
CA ASN A 550 -9.50 26.43 -6.87
C ASN A 550 -8.65 27.40 -6.03
N ASP A 551 -8.20 26.95 -4.85
CA ASP A 551 -7.56 27.81 -3.85
C ASP A 551 -6.04 27.82 -3.97
N PHE A 552 -5.45 26.78 -4.58
CA PHE A 552 -4.02 26.63 -4.76
C PHE A 552 -3.64 26.36 -6.22
N ASP A 553 -2.47 26.85 -6.65
CA ASP A 553 -1.91 26.60 -7.98
C ASP A 553 -1.30 25.19 -8.07
N MET A 554 -2.15 24.18 -7.86
CA MET A 554 -1.75 22.78 -7.77
C MET A 554 -2.46 21.87 -8.76
N TYR A 555 -3.38 22.37 -9.59
CA TYR A 555 -4.01 21.57 -10.64
C TYR A 555 -3.60 22.09 -12.02
N GLY A 556 -3.09 21.21 -12.88
CA GLY A 556 -2.56 21.59 -14.19
C GLY A 556 -2.60 20.47 -15.21
N ALA A 557 -1.82 20.61 -16.28
CA ALA A 557 -1.83 19.70 -17.43
C ALA A 557 -1.38 18.26 -17.12
N GLY A 558 -0.72 18.03 -15.98
CA GLY A 558 -0.38 16.70 -15.48
C GLY A 558 -1.26 16.24 -14.32
N GLY A 559 -2.41 16.88 -14.10
CA GLY A 559 -3.28 16.64 -12.96
C GLY A 559 -2.86 17.44 -11.73
N PHE A 560 -3.12 16.88 -10.55
CA PHE A 560 -2.79 17.47 -9.26
C PHE A 560 -1.30 17.32 -8.93
N ALA A 561 -0.63 18.44 -8.64
CA ALA A 561 0.70 18.48 -8.06
C ALA A 561 0.66 17.83 -6.66
N ASP A 562 1.83 17.37 -6.23
CA ASP A 562 1.91 16.33 -5.21
C ASP A 562 1.35 16.74 -3.84
N ALA A 563 1.62 17.97 -3.40
CA ALA A 563 1.20 18.44 -2.09
C ALA A 563 1.16 19.96 -1.98
N VAL A 564 0.47 20.45 -0.94
CA VAL A 564 0.43 21.87 -0.58
C VAL A 564 0.50 22.04 0.94
N ASP A 565 1.28 23.01 1.40
CA ASP A 565 1.22 23.52 2.77
C ASP A 565 0.11 24.55 2.86
N VAL A 566 -1.00 24.21 3.52
CA VAL A 566 -2.22 25.02 3.48
C VAL A 566 -2.08 26.35 4.21
N ASP A 567 -1.15 26.47 5.17
CA ASP A 567 -0.94 27.70 5.91
C ASP A 567 -0.15 28.72 5.06
N SER A 568 0.86 28.25 4.34
CA SER A 568 1.71 29.12 3.50
C SER A 568 1.21 29.25 2.06
N GLY A 569 0.33 28.35 1.61
CA GLY A 569 -0.10 28.21 0.22
C GLY A 569 0.99 27.73 -0.72
N ARG A 570 2.12 27.22 -0.18
CA ARG A 570 3.24 26.74 -0.99
C ARG A 570 2.93 25.34 -1.51
N VAL A 571 2.96 25.20 -2.83
CA VAL A 571 2.75 23.93 -3.53
C VAL A 571 4.09 23.25 -3.82
N ALA A 572 4.16 21.93 -3.63
CA ALA A 572 5.23 21.08 -4.13
C ALA A 572 5.02 20.87 -5.65
N GLN A 573 5.72 21.65 -6.47
CA GLN A 573 5.56 21.69 -7.94
C GLN A 573 6.22 20.48 -8.63
N THR A 574 5.76 19.28 -8.27
CA THR A 574 6.19 17.99 -8.82
C THR A 574 5.01 17.04 -8.91
N TYR A 575 5.14 16.01 -9.73
CA TYR A 575 4.26 14.85 -9.79
C TYR A 575 5.10 13.62 -9.42
N LEU A 576 4.75 12.90 -8.34
CA LEU A 576 5.37 11.62 -8.01
C LEU A 576 4.65 10.47 -8.72
N SER A 577 5.40 9.56 -9.34
CA SER A 577 4.82 8.44 -10.09
C SER A 577 3.91 7.57 -9.22
N LEU A 578 4.30 7.28 -7.98
CA LEU A 578 3.47 6.49 -7.09
C LEU A 578 2.14 7.18 -6.79
N ASP A 579 2.19 8.44 -6.38
CA ASP A 579 1.00 9.24 -6.04
C ASP A 579 0.05 9.39 -7.22
N GLN A 580 0.57 9.70 -8.42
CA GLN A 580 -0.23 9.76 -9.65
C GLN A 580 -0.85 8.38 -9.97
N SER A 581 -0.11 7.28 -9.75
CA SER A 581 -0.63 5.93 -10.00
C SER A 581 -1.73 5.52 -9.02
N MET A 582 -1.71 6.02 -7.78
CA MET A 582 -2.79 5.83 -6.81
C MET A 582 -4.03 6.62 -7.18
N ILE A 583 -3.86 7.86 -7.67
CA ILE A 583 -4.97 8.67 -8.22
C ILE A 583 -5.63 7.91 -9.38
N ILE A 584 -4.83 7.43 -10.34
CA ILE A 584 -5.31 6.65 -11.49
C ILE A 584 -6.05 5.39 -11.04
N ALA A 585 -5.51 4.65 -10.06
CA ALA A 585 -6.13 3.44 -9.55
C ALA A 585 -7.47 3.72 -8.84
N ALA A 586 -7.51 4.73 -7.98
CA ALA A 586 -8.71 5.12 -7.24
C ALA A 586 -9.83 5.57 -8.20
N ILE A 587 -9.52 6.43 -9.17
CA ILE A 587 -10.48 6.85 -10.19
C ILE A 587 -10.90 5.65 -11.07
N GLY A 588 -9.95 4.81 -11.45
CA GLY A 588 -10.19 3.60 -12.24
C GLY A 588 -11.20 2.66 -11.58
N ASN A 589 -11.07 2.42 -10.28
CA ASN A 589 -12.03 1.63 -9.51
C ASN A 589 -13.38 2.34 -9.38
N ALA A 590 -13.38 3.63 -9.05
CA ALA A 590 -14.61 4.40 -8.87
C ALA A 590 -15.46 4.49 -10.15
N LEU A 591 -14.83 4.63 -11.32
CA LEU A 591 -15.50 4.69 -12.62
C LEU A 591 -15.74 3.31 -13.27
N GLY A 592 -15.03 2.28 -12.78
CA GLY A 592 -14.93 0.97 -13.41
C GLY A 592 -15.51 -0.17 -12.59
N ASP A 593 -16.24 0.12 -11.51
CA ASP A 593 -16.84 -0.89 -10.60
C ASP A 593 -15.77 -1.84 -10.03
N ASP A 594 -14.80 -1.26 -9.32
CA ASP A 594 -13.64 -1.95 -8.74
C ASP A 594 -12.77 -2.70 -9.78
N LEU A 595 -12.59 -2.04 -10.93
CA LEU A 595 -11.85 -2.53 -12.09
C LEU A 595 -10.55 -3.27 -11.74
N LEU A 596 -9.67 -2.66 -10.94
CA LEU A 596 -8.36 -3.21 -10.63
C LEU A 596 -8.45 -4.34 -9.61
N LYS A 597 -9.40 -4.28 -8.66
CA LYS A 597 -9.67 -5.40 -7.74
C LYS A 597 -10.09 -6.64 -8.53
N GLY A 598 -10.91 -6.47 -9.58
CA GLY A 598 -11.34 -7.55 -10.47
C GLY A 598 -10.24 -8.20 -11.31
N TYR A 599 -9.14 -7.49 -11.61
CA TYR A 599 -7.96 -8.09 -12.24
C TYR A 599 -7.00 -8.72 -11.24
N PHE A 600 -6.88 -8.13 -10.05
CA PHE A 600 -5.97 -8.61 -9.02
C PHE A 600 -6.48 -9.88 -8.34
N VAL A 601 -7.76 -9.94 -7.99
CA VAL A 601 -8.35 -11.08 -7.27
C VAL A 601 -8.86 -12.14 -8.25
N ASP A 602 -8.20 -13.30 -8.27
CA ASP A 602 -8.72 -14.51 -8.93
C ASP A 602 -9.27 -15.48 -7.88
N ASP A 603 -9.95 -16.54 -8.35
CA ASP A 603 -10.57 -17.54 -7.47
C ASP A 603 -9.60 -18.14 -6.44
N ALA A 604 -8.33 -18.35 -6.82
CA ALA A 604 -7.33 -18.97 -5.96
C ALA A 604 -6.82 -18.00 -4.87
N PHE A 605 -6.62 -16.73 -5.23
CA PHE A 605 -6.30 -15.68 -4.26
C PHE A 605 -7.44 -15.47 -3.29
N GLU A 606 -8.68 -15.36 -3.79
CA GLU A 606 -9.86 -15.19 -2.94
C GLU A 606 -10.00 -16.36 -1.96
N GLU A 607 -9.86 -17.61 -2.42
CA GLU A 607 -9.97 -18.80 -1.56
C GLU A 607 -8.98 -18.79 -0.39
N GLN A 608 -7.77 -18.29 -0.59
CA GLN A 608 -6.72 -18.26 0.43
C GLN A 608 -6.79 -17.02 1.32
N VAL A 609 -7.04 -15.84 0.75
CA VAL A 609 -6.89 -14.57 1.47
C VAL A 609 -8.20 -14.12 2.12
N ARG A 610 -9.35 -14.30 1.46
CA ARG A 610 -10.64 -13.80 1.96
C ARG A 610 -10.98 -14.31 3.37
N PRO A 611 -10.78 -15.60 3.72
CA PRO A 611 -11.07 -16.08 5.08
C PRO A 611 -10.25 -15.35 6.15
N LEU A 612 -9.00 -15.00 5.84
CA LEU A 612 -8.11 -14.28 6.76
C LEU A 612 -8.60 -12.87 7.04
N VAL A 613 -9.16 -12.20 6.03
CA VAL A 613 -9.74 -10.87 6.14
C VAL A 613 -11.10 -10.91 6.86
N GLU A 614 -11.98 -11.84 6.49
CA GLU A 614 -13.34 -11.99 7.06
C GLU A 614 -13.34 -12.29 8.57
N GLN A 615 -12.31 -13.00 9.05
CA GLN A 615 -12.23 -13.35 10.47
C GLN A 615 -11.90 -12.16 11.37
N GLN A 616 -11.25 -11.11 10.85
CA GLN A 616 -10.80 -9.96 11.63
C GLN A 616 -11.96 -9.16 12.25
N VAL A 617 -11.68 -8.51 13.38
CA VAL A 617 -12.69 -7.73 14.13
C VAL A 617 -12.25 -6.32 14.47
N PHE A 618 -10.98 -6.09 14.85
CA PHE A 618 -10.39 -4.77 15.18
C PHE A 618 -10.99 -4.00 16.36
N GLY A 619 -12.31 -4.02 16.56
CA GLY A 619 -13.00 -3.25 17.60
C GLY A 619 -13.29 -1.80 17.20
N THR A 620 -13.19 -1.46 15.91
CA THR A 620 -13.41 -0.11 15.38
C THR A 620 -14.88 0.33 15.50
N THR A 621 -15.11 1.62 15.81
CA THR A 621 -16.44 2.25 15.89
C THR A 621 -16.42 3.66 15.32
N LEU A 622 -17.45 4.05 14.57
CA LEU A 622 -17.57 5.38 13.94
C LEU A 622 -18.09 6.51 14.86
N GLY A 623 -18.38 6.22 16.14
CA GLY A 623 -18.88 7.21 17.10
C GLY A 623 -20.41 7.26 17.18
#